data_AF-A0A9D9SZJ3-F1
#
_entry.id   AF-A0A9D9SZJ3-F1
#
_cell.length_a   1.000
_cell.length_b   1.000
_cell.length_c   1.000
_cell.angle_alpha   90.00
_cell.angle_beta   90.00
_cell.angle_gamma   90.00
#
_symmetry.space_group_name_H-M   'P 1'
#
loop_
_entity.id
_entity.type
_entity.pdbx_description
1 polymer ?
#
loop_
_entity_poly.entity_id
_entity_poly.type
_entity_poly.pdbx_seq_one_letter_code
_entity_poly.pdbx_strand_id
1 'polypeptide(L)'
;MKITTISRSARTLALGVLLSAWPGLPGIDSGMVHAEEQKPAAQKARRTPALRNEVYEKLALAQQAAEANDFAAAQRALEALQREYSGKRALNSYELANVYNFYAFIYYSQEKYQDAIRAYEKVLAQPELPEAMEIGTRYSLAQLYFVIEDWQRAASMLKSWFKVAPNPAPDAHVLLAQANYQLKAYDEALRNIEAGMAEARRRGQEPKENWYLLMRVLYYEKGDIQKTTDILEILARKWPKKDYFVQLAGMYGELKNEKAQLGAMETAYLSGWVTGERELVNMAYLYLGSDLPYKAAQVLDKGVEGKQIKATAKNLELLGIAYRQARENKRAIPYLERAAKVSDDGEMWARLANIQLDEDDNAKAVDAARKSLSMGGGRRPDNTRVVLGMALYNMGKLDAAKNAFMEARSDERSAKIAAQWLKFLDTEIEREAQLAKEV
;
A
#
# COMPACT_ATOMS: atom_id res chain seq x y z
N MET A 1 3.15 -8.34 -2.44
CA MET A 1 4.18 -7.29 -2.27
C MET A 1 4.24 -6.98 -0.77
N LYS A 2 5.34 -7.31 -0.07
CA LYS A 2 5.41 -7.16 1.40
C LYS A 2 5.25 -5.69 1.78
N ILE A 3 4.26 -5.37 2.60
CA ILE A 3 3.97 -4.05 3.15
C ILE A 3 4.99 -3.80 4.27
N THR A 4 6.19 -3.31 3.93
CA THR A 4 7.27 -3.06 4.89
C THR A 4 7.49 -1.57 5.18
N THR A 5 6.65 -0.69 4.67
CA THR A 5 6.91 0.78 4.67
C THR A 5 6.12 1.56 5.72
N ILE A 6 5.56 0.93 6.74
CA ILE A 6 4.77 1.61 7.79
C ILE A 6 5.62 2.05 9.00
N SER A 7 6.89 1.61 9.13
CA SER A 7 7.67 1.86 10.36
C SER A 7 8.24 3.28 10.53
N ARG A 8 8.33 4.10 9.46
CA ARG A 8 8.92 5.44 9.55
C ARG A 8 7.94 6.56 9.89
N SER A 9 6.67 6.45 9.48
CA SER A 9 5.65 7.48 9.70
C SER A 9 5.06 7.49 11.12
N ALA A 10 5.21 6.39 11.87
CA ALA A 10 4.80 6.32 13.28
C ALA A 10 5.70 7.16 14.22
N ARG A 11 6.97 7.36 13.85
CA ARG A 11 7.93 8.15 14.67
C ARG A 11 7.66 9.65 14.63
N THR A 12 7.12 10.17 13.53
CA THR A 12 6.91 11.62 13.34
C THR A 12 5.66 12.15 14.05
N LEU A 13 4.65 11.31 14.28
CA LEU A 13 3.41 11.69 14.97
C LEU A 13 3.54 11.72 16.51
N ALA A 14 4.51 10.99 17.09
CA ALA A 14 4.72 10.95 18.54
C ALA A 14 5.44 12.19 19.09
N LEU A 15 6.21 12.92 18.28
CA LEU A 15 6.97 14.09 18.72
C LEU A 15 6.12 15.35 18.91
N GLY A 16 4.99 15.47 18.22
CA GLY A 16 4.20 16.72 18.20
C GLY A 16 3.28 16.97 19.39
N VAL A 17 3.07 15.99 20.28
CA VAL A 17 2.03 16.05 21.33
C VAL A 17 2.60 16.24 22.75
N LEU A 18 3.89 16.02 22.97
CA LEU A 18 4.47 16.09 24.32
C LEU A 18 4.71 17.52 24.82
N LEU A 19 4.71 18.53 23.95
CA LEU A 19 4.87 19.93 24.32
C LEU A 19 3.59 20.59 24.89
N SER A 20 2.39 20.01 24.68
CA SER A 20 1.13 20.65 25.07
C SER A 20 0.53 20.18 26.40
N ALA A 21 1.23 19.32 27.16
CA ALA A 21 0.71 18.69 28.38
C ALA A 21 1.36 19.19 29.67
N TRP A 22 1.67 20.49 29.76
CA TRP A 22 2.14 21.11 31.01
C TRP A 22 1.02 21.92 31.67
N PRO A 23 0.26 21.36 32.63
CA PRO A 23 -0.65 22.14 33.43
C PRO A 23 0.13 22.76 34.59
N GLY A 24 0.50 24.04 34.44
CA GLY A 24 1.02 24.86 35.54
C GLY A 24 2.30 25.62 35.22
N LEU A 25 2.17 26.68 34.42
CA LEU A 25 2.80 28.00 34.58
C LEU A 25 2.32 28.89 33.39
N PRO A 26 2.01 30.18 33.61
CA PRO A 26 1.34 31.00 32.61
C PRO A 26 2.31 31.41 31.51
N GLY A 27 1.93 31.11 30.26
CA GLY A 27 2.53 31.75 29.09
C GLY A 27 3.08 30.80 28.03
N ILE A 28 2.26 29.91 27.48
CA ILE A 28 2.24 29.59 26.03
C ILE A 28 0.79 29.27 25.69
N ASP A 29 0.24 30.01 24.72
CA ASP A 29 -1.13 29.93 24.20
C ASP A 29 -1.42 28.53 23.64
N SER A 30 -2.06 27.69 24.45
CA SER A 30 -2.77 26.53 23.95
C SER A 30 -4.12 27.03 23.45
N GLY A 31 -4.30 27.05 22.14
CA GLY A 31 -5.55 27.41 21.49
C GLY A 31 -6.72 26.64 22.09
N MET A 32 -7.38 27.27 23.05
CA MET A 32 -8.65 26.83 23.61
C MET A 32 -9.70 27.09 22.52
N VAL A 33 -9.97 26.06 21.73
CA VAL A 33 -11.27 25.97 21.07
C VAL A 33 -12.30 25.94 22.20
N HIS A 34 -13.09 27.01 22.32
CA HIS A 34 -14.24 27.10 23.22
C HIS A 34 -15.18 25.93 22.97
N ALA A 35 -15.03 24.85 23.73
CA ALA A 35 -16.04 23.82 23.87
C ALA A 35 -16.95 24.24 25.03
N GLU A 36 -18.26 24.33 24.77
CA GLU A 36 -19.29 24.63 25.76
C GLU A 36 -19.06 23.86 27.07
N GLU A 37 -19.12 24.60 28.17
CA GLU A 37 -18.98 24.10 29.53
C GLU A 37 -20.09 23.09 29.88
N GLN A 38 -19.82 21.80 29.64
CA GLN A 38 -20.49 20.76 30.40
C GLN A 38 -19.85 20.72 31.79
N LYS A 39 -20.57 21.26 32.79
CA LYS A 39 -20.21 21.19 34.21
C LYS A 39 -19.78 19.76 34.58
N PRO A 40 -18.54 19.53 35.06
CA PRO A 40 -18.13 18.22 35.53
C PRO A 40 -19.02 17.82 36.72
N ALA A 41 -19.47 16.57 36.74
CA ALA A 41 -20.03 15.98 37.95
C ALA A 41 -19.00 16.14 39.09
N ALA A 42 -19.43 16.68 40.22
CA ALA A 42 -18.57 17.06 41.34
C ALA A 42 -17.93 15.84 42.02
N GLN A 43 -16.85 15.31 41.45
CA GLN A 43 -15.89 14.51 42.19
C GLN A 43 -15.06 15.46 43.07
N LYS A 44 -14.88 15.12 44.34
CA LYS A 44 -14.04 15.89 45.27
C LYS A 44 -12.59 15.79 44.81
N ALA A 45 -12.15 16.76 44.00
CA ALA A 45 -10.77 16.84 43.53
C ALA A 45 -9.79 16.90 44.72
N ARG A 46 -8.69 16.15 44.63
CA ARG A 46 -7.62 16.22 45.64
C ARG A 46 -7.03 17.63 45.67
N ARG A 47 -6.83 18.18 46.87
CA ARG A 47 -6.27 19.53 47.06
C ARG A 47 -4.87 19.61 46.45
N THR A 48 -4.57 20.68 45.74
CA THR A 48 -3.22 20.97 45.24
C THR A 48 -2.45 21.72 46.33
N PRO A 49 -1.36 21.16 46.90
CA PRO A 49 -0.55 21.86 47.88
C PRO A 49 0.16 23.07 47.28
N ALA A 50 0.51 24.06 48.10
CA ALA A 50 1.35 25.18 47.66
C ALA A 50 2.84 24.79 47.69
N LEU A 51 3.61 25.28 46.71
CA LEU A 51 5.07 25.20 46.72
C LEU A 51 5.64 26.28 47.65
N ARG A 52 6.68 25.98 48.42
CA ARG A 52 7.45 27.04 49.10
C ARG A 52 8.09 27.96 48.06
N ASN A 53 7.99 29.27 48.26
CA ASN A 53 8.54 30.28 47.33
C ASN A 53 10.02 30.02 46.99
N GLU A 54 10.82 29.67 47.99
CA GLU A 54 12.26 29.37 47.82
C GLU A 54 12.49 28.16 46.90
N VAL A 55 11.65 27.13 46.99
CA VAL A 55 11.72 25.94 46.13
C VAL A 55 11.26 26.28 44.71
N TYR A 56 10.20 27.08 44.59
CA TYR A 56 9.68 27.55 43.31
C TYR A 56 10.73 28.36 42.53
N GLU A 57 11.40 29.32 43.15
CA GLU A 57 12.44 30.12 42.50
C GLU A 57 13.59 29.26 41.96
N LYS A 58 13.99 28.22 42.70
CA LYS A 58 15.04 27.29 42.27
C LYS A 58 14.58 26.40 41.11
N LEU A 59 13.32 25.96 41.10
CA LEU A 59 12.74 25.25 39.96
C LEU A 59 12.68 26.14 38.72
N ALA A 60 12.34 27.43 38.88
CA ALA A 60 12.32 28.39 37.77
C ALA A 60 13.73 28.62 37.17
N LEU A 61 14.79 28.62 37.99
CA LEU A 61 16.16 28.67 37.48
C LEU A 61 16.51 27.43 36.65
N ALA A 62 16.10 26.24 37.10
CA ALA A 62 16.28 25.01 36.35
C ALA A 62 15.49 25.06 35.02
N GLN A 63 14.28 25.64 35.04
CA GLN A 63 13.45 25.89 33.85
C GLN A 63 14.14 26.79 32.84
N GLN A 64 14.59 27.96 33.25
CA GLN A 64 15.30 28.89 32.37
C GLN A 64 16.53 28.25 31.71
N ALA A 65 17.30 27.47 32.48
CA ALA A 65 18.43 26.73 31.94
C ALA A 65 18.01 25.68 30.90
N ALA A 66 16.93 24.94 31.14
CA ALA A 66 16.43 23.95 30.18
C ALA A 66 15.84 24.60 28.92
N GLU A 67 15.13 25.73 29.04
CA GLU A 67 14.63 26.53 27.91
C GLU A 67 15.78 27.09 27.05
N ALA A 68 16.91 27.42 27.67
CA ALA A 68 18.15 27.78 26.98
C ALA A 68 18.91 26.57 26.39
N ASN A 69 18.35 25.36 26.46
CA ASN A 69 18.99 24.08 26.11
C ASN A 69 20.26 23.76 26.93
N ASP A 70 20.52 24.48 28.03
CA ASP A 70 21.58 24.14 29.00
C ASP A 70 21.05 23.12 30.01
N PHE A 71 20.83 21.91 29.52
CA PHE A 71 20.32 20.81 30.33
C PHE A 71 21.29 20.39 31.45
N ALA A 72 22.59 20.66 31.29
CA ALA A 72 23.58 20.37 32.33
C ALA A 72 23.47 21.35 33.50
N ALA A 73 23.24 22.64 33.23
CA ALA A 73 22.90 23.61 34.28
C ALA A 73 21.54 23.31 34.92
N ALA A 74 20.53 22.97 34.12
CA ALA A 74 19.21 22.60 34.63
C ALA A 74 19.28 21.41 35.60
N GLN A 75 20.02 20.35 35.23
CA GLN A 75 20.22 19.19 36.09
C GLN A 75 20.98 19.54 37.38
N ARG A 76 22.07 20.33 37.28
CA ARG A 76 22.82 20.80 38.46
C ARG A 76 21.96 21.64 39.40
N ALA A 77 21.05 22.46 38.87
CA ALA A 77 20.12 23.26 39.68
C ALA A 77 19.15 22.37 40.47
N LEU A 78 18.59 21.32 39.84
CA LEU A 78 17.76 20.33 40.53
C LEU A 78 18.53 19.55 41.59
N GLU A 79 19.76 19.11 41.30
CA GLU A 79 20.61 18.39 42.25
C GLU A 79 21.00 19.26 43.45
N ALA A 80 21.29 20.55 43.21
CA ALA A 80 21.53 21.52 44.27
C ALA A 80 20.29 21.70 45.16
N LEU A 81 19.10 21.86 44.55
CA LEU A 81 17.83 21.96 45.27
C LEU A 81 17.58 20.73 46.16
N GLN A 82 17.78 19.52 45.66
CA GLN A 82 17.58 18.30 46.45
C GLN A 82 18.59 18.16 47.61
N ARG A 83 19.84 18.60 47.43
CA ARG A 83 20.85 18.59 48.50
C ARG A 83 20.53 19.60 49.59
N GLU A 84 20.14 20.81 49.19
CA GLU A 84 19.80 21.91 50.10
C GLU A 84 18.57 21.59 50.95
N TYR A 85 17.54 21.00 50.34
CA TYR A 85 16.30 20.62 51.00
C TYR A 85 16.32 19.14 51.40
N SER A 86 17.22 18.81 52.33
CA SER A 86 17.37 17.47 52.93
C SER A 86 17.16 17.49 54.45
N GLY A 87 17.00 16.30 55.06
CA GLY A 87 16.79 16.17 56.51
C GLY A 87 15.54 16.90 57.01
N LYS A 88 15.70 17.78 58.00
CA LYS A 88 14.57 18.54 58.60
C LYS A 88 13.92 19.56 57.64
N ARG A 89 14.59 19.94 56.55
CA ARG A 89 14.06 20.85 55.51
C ARG A 89 13.61 20.11 54.25
N ALA A 90 13.46 18.78 54.32
CA ALA A 90 13.12 17.94 53.18
C ALA A 90 11.98 18.51 52.33
N LEU A 91 12.07 18.31 51.02
CA LEU A 91 10.97 18.59 50.10
C LEU A 91 9.75 17.76 50.50
N ASN A 92 8.58 18.39 50.51
CA ASN A 92 7.33 17.64 50.68
C ASN A 92 7.03 16.83 49.39
N SER A 93 6.09 15.90 49.46
CA SER A 93 5.78 15.00 48.34
C SER A 93 5.38 15.72 47.05
N TYR A 94 4.70 16.86 47.15
CA TYR A 94 4.32 17.66 45.97
C TYR A 94 5.51 18.41 45.38
N GLU A 95 6.37 19.00 46.20
CA GLU A 95 7.61 19.64 45.75
C GLU A 95 8.55 18.62 45.09
N LEU A 96 8.68 17.44 45.70
CA LEU A 96 9.49 16.35 45.17
C LEU A 96 8.91 15.78 43.85
N ALA A 97 7.58 15.70 43.73
CA ALA A 97 6.90 15.37 42.48
C ALA A 97 7.27 16.37 41.37
N ASN A 98 7.25 17.68 41.65
CA ASN A 98 7.63 18.70 40.68
C ASN A 98 9.11 18.59 40.26
N VAL A 99 10.01 18.29 41.20
CA VAL A 99 11.43 18.04 40.90
C VAL A 99 11.58 16.85 39.94
N TYR A 100 10.92 15.72 40.23
CA TYR A 100 10.99 14.55 39.33
C TYR A 100 10.31 14.79 38.00
N ASN A 101 9.22 15.55 37.96
CA ASN A 101 8.58 15.97 36.72
C ASN A 101 9.55 16.78 35.84
N PHE A 102 10.32 17.68 36.46
CA PHE A 102 11.32 18.49 35.75
C PHE A 102 12.52 17.66 35.26
N TYR A 103 13.01 16.70 36.07
CA TYR A 103 13.98 15.72 35.58
C TYR A 103 13.46 14.95 34.36
N ALA A 104 12.19 14.53 34.40
CA ALA A 104 11.58 13.79 33.30
C ALA A 104 11.54 14.63 32.01
N PHE A 105 11.20 15.91 32.12
CA PHE A 105 11.26 16.86 31.01
C PHE A 105 12.67 17.04 30.44
N ILE A 106 13.68 17.23 31.30
CA ILE A 106 15.09 17.35 30.88
C ILE A 106 15.52 16.08 30.14
N TYR A 107 15.28 14.90 30.72
CA TYR A 107 15.67 13.64 30.11
C TYR A 107 14.92 13.38 28.80
N TYR A 108 13.64 13.72 28.73
CA TYR A 108 12.88 13.62 27.49
C TYR A 108 13.46 14.51 26.38
N SER A 109 13.80 15.76 26.70
CA SER A 109 14.38 16.73 25.76
C SER A 109 15.76 16.30 25.25
N GLN A 110 16.47 15.49 26.03
CA GLN A 110 17.74 14.86 25.65
C GLN A 110 17.56 13.49 24.96
N GLU A 111 16.32 13.09 24.64
CA GLU A 111 15.96 11.78 24.11
C GLU A 111 16.36 10.59 25.02
N LYS A 112 16.65 10.85 26.30
CA LYS A 112 16.95 9.84 27.32
C LYS A 112 15.65 9.26 27.88
N TYR A 113 14.89 8.58 27.01
CA TYR A 113 13.53 8.12 27.34
C TYR A 113 13.47 7.19 28.56
N GLN A 114 14.47 6.32 28.76
CA GLN A 114 14.53 5.44 29.93
C GLN A 114 14.72 6.21 31.25
N ASP A 115 15.51 7.28 31.24
CA ASP A 115 15.68 8.16 32.40
C ASP A 115 14.41 8.97 32.67
N ALA A 116 13.77 9.47 31.61
CA ALA A 116 12.49 10.18 31.72
C ALA A 116 11.39 9.31 32.33
N ILE A 117 11.29 8.04 31.90
CA ILE A 117 10.37 7.05 32.47
C ILE A 117 10.64 6.88 33.97
N ARG A 118 11.89 6.63 34.37
CA ARG A 118 12.25 6.48 35.80
C ARG A 118 11.89 7.71 36.61
N ALA A 119 12.06 8.91 36.05
CA ALA A 119 11.71 10.14 36.72
C ALA A 119 10.18 10.28 36.89
N TYR A 120 9.38 10.03 35.85
CA TYR A 120 7.92 10.05 35.96
C TYR A 120 7.36 8.93 36.87
N GLU A 121 7.98 7.75 36.91
CA GLU A 121 7.60 6.70 37.88
C GLU A 121 7.78 7.19 39.32
N LYS A 122 8.84 7.97 39.59
CA LYS A 122 9.03 8.60 40.91
C LYS A 122 8.01 9.69 41.22
N VAL A 123 7.46 10.37 40.21
CA VAL A 123 6.32 11.30 40.37
C VAL A 123 5.09 10.53 40.84
N LEU A 124 4.72 9.45 40.15
CA LEU A 124 3.56 8.63 40.53
C LEU A 124 3.72 7.91 41.87
N ALA A 125 4.95 7.71 42.33
CA ALA A 125 5.22 7.13 43.65
C ALA A 125 5.01 8.11 44.81
N GLN A 126 4.83 9.42 44.55
CA GLN A 126 4.62 10.39 45.61
C GLN A 126 3.20 10.26 46.21
N PRO A 127 3.06 10.28 47.55
CA PRO A 127 1.75 10.24 48.19
C PRO A 127 0.96 11.52 47.93
N GLU A 128 -0.37 11.39 47.92
CA GLU A 128 -1.32 12.51 47.78
C GLU A 128 -1.08 13.41 46.55
N LEU A 129 -0.60 12.82 45.45
CA LEU A 129 -0.36 13.54 44.20
C LEU A 129 -1.65 14.28 43.76
N PRO A 130 -1.55 15.57 43.36
CA PRO A 130 -2.69 16.27 42.80
C PRO A 130 -3.23 15.55 41.57
N GLU A 131 -4.55 15.51 41.45
CA GLU A 131 -5.23 14.71 40.43
C GLU A 131 -4.79 15.07 39.00
N ALA A 132 -4.69 16.37 38.70
CA ALA A 132 -4.22 16.84 37.39
C ALA A 132 -2.79 16.35 37.07
N MET A 133 -1.91 16.35 38.08
CA MET A 133 -0.53 15.86 37.91
C MET A 133 -0.51 14.35 37.72
N GLU A 134 -1.31 13.60 38.48
CA GLU A 134 -1.42 12.14 38.29
C GLU A 134 -1.91 11.79 36.88
N ILE A 135 -2.97 12.45 36.41
CA ILE A 135 -3.53 12.25 35.07
C ILE A 135 -2.47 12.58 34.01
N GLY A 136 -1.81 13.74 34.12
CA GLY A 136 -0.76 14.14 33.19
C GLY A 136 0.39 13.13 33.14
N THR A 137 0.94 12.77 34.30
CA THR A 137 2.07 11.84 34.42
C THR A 137 1.75 10.45 33.89
N ARG A 138 0.55 9.90 34.18
CA ARG A 138 0.14 8.60 33.61
C ARG A 138 0.10 8.66 32.08
N TYR A 139 -0.42 9.74 31.49
CA TYR A 139 -0.45 9.87 30.03
C TYR A 139 0.95 9.98 29.44
N SER A 140 1.82 10.82 30.01
CA SER A 140 3.22 10.96 29.58
C SER A 140 3.99 9.63 29.68
N LEU A 141 3.82 8.88 30.77
CA LEU A 141 4.41 7.53 30.89
C LEU A 141 3.92 6.60 29.80
N ALA A 142 2.63 6.60 29.48
CA ALA A 142 2.12 5.75 28.41
C ALA A 142 2.71 6.11 27.04
N GLN A 143 2.85 7.40 26.73
CA GLN A 143 3.49 7.87 25.50
C GLN A 143 4.97 7.47 25.46
N LEU A 144 5.70 7.63 26.57
CA LEU A 144 7.10 7.22 26.63
C LEU A 144 7.28 5.72 26.47
N TYR A 145 6.44 4.92 27.13
CA TYR A 145 6.41 3.47 26.94
C TYR A 145 6.13 3.11 25.48
N PHE A 146 5.22 3.82 24.83
CA PHE A 146 4.95 3.63 23.41
C PHE A 146 6.18 3.98 22.54
N VAL A 147 6.87 5.08 22.83
CA VAL A 147 8.08 5.50 22.09
C VAL A 147 9.21 4.48 22.21
N ILE A 148 9.42 3.88 23.38
CA ILE A 148 10.43 2.83 23.58
C ILE A 148 9.93 1.44 23.18
N GLU A 149 8.78 1.35 22.52
CA GLU A 149 8.17 0.11 22.02
C GLU A 149 7.78 -0.88 23.14
N ASP A 150 7.60 -0.39 24.38
CA ASP A 150 7.04 -1.15 25.49
C ASP A 150 5.51 -1.09 25.46
N TRP A 151 4.95 -1.80 24.49
CA TRP A 151 3.51 -1.79 24.19
C TRP A 151 2.66 -2.25 25.39
N GLN A 152 3.18 -3.21 26.16
CA GLN A 152 2.48 -3.78 27.31
C GLN A 152 2.33 -2.73 28.42
N ARG A 153 3.42 -2.05 28.80
CA ARG A 153 3.34 -0.97 29.81
C ARG A 153 2.60 0.24 29.28
N ALA A 154 2.72 0.58 27.99
CA ALA A 154 1.95 1.66 27.38
C ALA A 154 0.43 1.40 27.49
N ALA A 155 -0.02 0.22 27.08
CA ALA A 155 -1.44 -0.15 27.14
C ALA A 155 -1.95 -0.23 28.59
N SER A 156 -1.17 -0.81 29.50
CA SER A 156 -1.51 -0.86 30.92
C SER A 156 -1.64 0.54 31.54
N MET A 157 -0.69 1.43 31.23
CA MET A 157 -0.69 2.79 31.72
C MET A 157 -1.86 3.61 31.18
N LEU A 158 -2.19 3.50 29.88
CA LEU A 158 -3.39 4.12 29.30
C LEU A 158 -4.67 3.60 29.94
N LYS A 159 -4.82 2.29 30.13
CA LYS A 159 -5.98 1.72 30.82
C LYS A 159 -6.12 2.27 32.25
N SER A 160 -5.01 2.49 32.95
CA SER A 160 -5.01 3.12 34.27
C SER A 160 -5.40 4.60 34.19
N TRP A 161 -4.91 5.33 33.18
CA TRP A 161 -5.23 6.72 32.92
C TRP A 161 -6.72 6.92 32.62
N PHE A 162 -7.32 6.06 31.77
CA PHE A 162 -8.75 6.10 31.44
C PHE A 162 -9.69 5.98 32.65
N LYS A 163 -9.23 5.40 33.77
CA LYS A 163 -10.04 5.29 35.00
C LYS A 163 -10.17 6.61 35.76
N VAL A 164 -9.21 7.52 35.57
CA VAL A 164 -9.11 8.78 36.33
C VAL A 164 -9.23 10.02 35.44
N ALA A 165 -9.02 9.88 34.12
CA ALA A 165 -9.07 10.99 33.19
C ALA A 165 -10.52 11.45 32.94
N PRO A 166 -10.86 12.71 33.25
CA PRO A 166 -12.16 13.24 32.90
C PRO A 166 -12.24 13.48 31.39
N ASN A 167 -13.35 13.06 30.77
CA ASN A 167 -13.65 13.27 29.36
C ASN A 167 -12.47 12.99 28.39
N PRO A 168 -11.96 11.74 28.34
CA PRO A 168 -10.80 11.37 27.53
C PRO A 168 -10.91 11.81 26.06
N ALA A 169 -9.86 12.43 25.52
CA ALA A 169 -9.85 12.87 24.12
C ALA A 169 -9.83 11.67 23.14
N PRO A 170 -10.37 11.82 21.93
CA PRO A 170 -10.35 10.77 20.89
C PRO A 170 -8.96 10.15 20.66
N ASP A 171 -7.91 10.97 20.59
CA ASP A 171 -6.54 10.52 20.33
C ASP A 171 -6.01 9.55 21.41
N ALA A 172 -6.46 9.67 22.66
CA ALA A 172 -6.06 8.73 23.71
C ALA A 172 -6.60 7.32 23.46
N HIS A 173 -7.83 7.22 22.94
CA HIS A 173 -8.43 5.94 22.56
C HIS A 173 -7.68 5.34 21.37
N VAL A 174 -7.29 6.15 20.40
CA VAL A 174 -6.49 5.73 19.24
C VAL A 174 -5.10 5.25 19.67
N LEU A 175 -4.44 5.94 20.61
CA LEU A 175 -3.13 5.51 21.13
C LEU A 175 -3.23 4.14 21.82
N LEU A 176 -4.29 3.90 22.60
CA LEU A 176 -4.53 2.58 23.18
C LEU A 176 -4.83 1.53 22.12
N ALA A 177 -5.53 1.89 21.03
CA ALA A 177 -5.75 1.00 19.89
C ALA A 177 -4.43 0.60 19.22
N GLN A 178 -3.53 1.56 19.01
CA GLN A 178 -2.20 1.31 18.43
C GLN A 178 -1.36 0.41 19.32
N ALA A 179 -1.36 0.63 20.64
CA ALA A 179 -0.63 -0.24 21.57
C ALA A 179 -1.17 -1.68 21.53
N ASN A 180 -2.49 -1.85 21.53
CA ASN A 180 -3.12 -3.17 21.42
C ASN A 180 -2.87 -3.82 20.05
N TYR A 181 -2.80 -3.04 18.97
CA TYR A 181 -2.41 -3.54 17.65
C TYR A 181 -1.02 -4.17 17.66
N GLN A 182 -0.03 -3.51 18.27
CA GLN A 182 1.33 -4.05 18.40
C GLN A 182 1.39 -5.31 19.28
N LEU A 183 0.50 -5.40 20.27
CA LEU A 183 0.30 -6.60 21.09
C LEU A 183 -0.50 -7.70 20.38
N LYS A 184 -0.91 -7.48 19.12
CA LYS A 184 -1.79 -8.37 18.35
C LYS A 184 -3.16 -8.62 19.00
N ALA A 185 -3.56 -7.76 19.92
CA ALA A 185 -4.87 -7.75 20.56
C ALA A 185 -5.86 -7.00 19.65
N TYR A 186 -6.18 -7.60 18.50
CA TYR A 186 -6.91 -6.92 17.42
C TYR A 186 -8.35 -6.55 17.80
N ASP A 187 -9.03 -7.38 18.61
CA ASP A 187 -10.39 -7.08 19.08
C ASP A 187 -10.41 -5.89 20.06
N GLU A 188 -9.46 -5.85 20.98
CA GLU A 188 -9.25 -4.69 21.84
C GLU A 188 -8.90 -3.45 21.01
N ALA A 189 -7.98 -3.58 20.05
CA ALA A 189 -7.59 -2.47 19.19
C ALA A 189 -8.78 -1.89 18.43
N LEU A 190 -9.64 -2.75 17.84
CA LEU A 190 -10.86 -2.33 17.15
C LEU A 190 -11.83 -1.60 18.09
N ARG A 191 -12.13 -2.17 19.26
CA ARG A 191 -13.00 -1.51 20.25
C ARG A 191 -12.47 -0.13 20.64
N ASN A 192 -11.16 -0.01 20.81
CA ASN A 192 -10.54 1.26 21.19
C ASN A 192 -10.58 2.30 20.07
N ILE A 193 -10.26 1.93 18.82
CA ILE A 193 -10.33 2.88 17.70
C ILE A 193 -11.76 3.31 17.42
N GLU A 194 -12.74 2.39 17.50
CA GLU A 194 -14.16 2.71 17.36
C GLU A 194 -14.65 3.68 18.45
N ALA A 195 -14.21 3.49 19.70
CA ALA A 195 -14.51 4.43 20.78
C ALA A 195 -13.93 5.83 20.50
N GLY A 196 -12.68 5.91 20.04
CA GLY A 196 -12.07 7.19 19.65
C GLY A 196 -12.82 7.88 18.50
N MET A 197 -13.23 7.11 17.48
CA MET A 197 -14.02 7.61 16.35
C MET A 197 -15.40 8.12 16.80
N ALA A 198 -16.07 7.39 17.69
CA ALA A 198 -17.37 7.79 18.24
C ALA A 198 -17.25 9.07 19.07
N GLU A 199 -16.20 9.16 19.89
CA GLU A 199 -15.95 10.35 20.70
C GLU A 199 -15.63 11.58 19.86
N ALA A 200 -14.85 11.43 18.78
CA ALA A 200 -14.61 12.53 17.86
C ALA A 200 -15.91 13.04 17.23
N ARG A 201 -16.75 12.12 16.73
CA ARG A 201 -18.07 12.49 16.18
C ARG A 201 -18.97 13.17 17.20
N ARG A 202 -18.99 12.69 18.45
CA ARG A 202 -19.74 13.31 19.56
C ARG A 202 -19.28 14.76 19.80
N ARG A 203 -17.99 15.04 19.64
CA ARG A 203 -17.39 16.37 19.74
C ARG A 203 -17.49 17.21 18.46
N GLY A 204 -18.19 16.75 17.43
CA GLY A 204 -18.26 17.43 16.13
C GLY A 204 -16.93 17.46 15.38
N GLN A 205 -15.97 16.59 15.76
CA GLN A 205 -14.67 16.48 15.12
C GLN A 205 -14.71 15.37 14.07
N GLU A 206 -14.16 15.66 12.89
CA GLU A 206 -14.05 14.67 11.84
C GLU A 206 -12.93 13.66 12.16
N PRO A 207 -13.18 12.35 12.09
CA PRO A 207 -12.13 11.37 12.28
C PRO A 207 -11.01 11.48 11.24
N LYS A 208 -9.77 11.42 11.71
CA LYS A 208 -8.56 11.62 10.91
C LYS A 208 -8.29 10.43 9.98
N GLU A 209 -7.67 10.68 8.82
CA GLU A 209 -7.32 9.64 7.83
C GLU A 209 -6.55 8.46 8.44
N ASN A 210 -5.57 8.76 9.33
CA ASN A 210 -4.75 7.74 9.98
C ASN A 210 -5.53 6.80 10.91
N TRP A 211 -6.71 7.20 11.40
CA TRP A 211 -7.58 6.34 12.21
C TRP A 211 -8.27 5.29 11.33
N TYR A 212 -8.76 5.69 10.15
CA TYR A 212 -9.28 4.76 9.15
C TYR A 212 -8.19 3.81 8.63
N LEU A 213 -6.96 4.30 8.45
CA LEU A 213 -5.84 3.43 8.08
C LEU A 213 -5.56 2.35 9.13
N LEU A 214 -5.64 2.68 10.42
CA LEU A 214 -5.52 1.70 11.50
C LEU A 214 -6.68 0.69 11.46
N MET A 215 -7.94 1.16 11.32
CA MET A 215 -9.10 0.27 11.19
C MET A 215 -8.97 -0.71 10.01
N ARG A 216 -8.52 -0.21 8.85
CA ARG A 216 -8.28 -1.05 7.67
C ARG A 216 -7.30 -2.19 7.99
N VAL A 217 -6.17 -1.86 8.61
CA VAL A 217 -5.15 -2.86 8.97
C VAL A 217 -5.72 -3.85 9.98
N LEU A 218 -6.47 -3.38 10.97
CA LEU A 218 -7.08 -4.26 11.99
C LEU A 218 -8.09 -5.25 11.40
N TYR A 219 -8.98 -4.82 10.49
CA TYR A 219 -9.90 -5.74 9.82
C TYR A 219 -9.16 -6.73 8.91
N TYR A 220 -8.13 -6.26 8.19
CA TYR A 220 -7.34 -7.13 7.31
C TYR A 220 -6.61 -8.21 8.09
N GLU A 221 -5.97 -7.87 9.22
CA GLU A 221 -5.27 -8.83 10.09
C GLU A 221 -6.22 -9.86 10.73
N LYS A 222 -7.50 -9.50 10.88
CA LYS A 222 -8.55 -10.43 11.31
C LYS A 222 -9.13 -11.28 10.16
N GLY A 223 -8.68 -11.07 8.93
CA GLY A 223 -9.21 -11.73 7.74
C GLY A 223 -10.60 -11.25 7.31
N ASP A 224 -11.08 -10.11 7.83
CA ASP A 224 -12.36 -9.54 7.44
C ASP A 224 -12.18 -8.68 6.18
N ILE A 225 -12.17 -9.36 5.03
CA ILE A 225 -11.96 -8.73 3.72
C ILE A 225 -13.08 -7.75 3.38
N GLN A 226 -14.33 -8.05 3.77
CA GLN A 226 -15.46 -7.16 3.51
C GLN A 226 -15.30 -5.83 4.29
N LYS A 227 -15.06 -5.88 5.60
CA LYS A 227 -14.84 -4.65 6.38
C LYS A 227 -13.58 -3.90 5.94
N THR A 228 -12.53 -4.61 5.56
CA THR A 228 -11.33 -3.99 4.99
C THR A 228 -11.67 -3.19 3.72
N THR A 229 -12.50 -3.76 2.85
CA THR A 229 -13.01 -3.12 1.63
C THR A 229 -13.85 -1.89 1.96
N ASP A 230 -14.81 -2.00 2.89
CA ASP A 230 -15.67 -0.89 3.31
C ASP A 230 -14.84 0.31 3.81
N ILE A 231 -13.81 0.07 4.63
CA ILE A 231 -12.93 1.13 5.13
C ILE A 231 -12.08 1.72 4.00
N LEU A 232 -11.57 0.90 3.08
CA LEU A 232 -10.84 1.37 1.92
C LEU A 232 -11.71 2.22 0.99
N GLU A 233 -13.01 1.93 0.85
CA GLU A 233 -13.93 2.79 0.09
C GLU A 233 -14.07 4.16 0.73
N ILE A 234 -14.16 4.23 2.06
CA ILE A 234 -14.19 5.52 2.78
C ILE A 234 -12.89 6.29 2.53
N LEU A 235 -11.75 5.62 2.64
CA LEU A 235 -10.44 6.22 2.39
C LEU A 235 -10.33 6.76 0.95
N ALA A 236 -10.71 5.97 -0.05
CA ALA A 236 -10.66 6.35 -1.45
C ALA A 236 -11.59 7.52 -1.80
N ARG A 237 -12.77 7.61 -1.15
CA ARG A 237 -13.71 8.72 -1.36
C ARG A 237 -13.28 10.01 -0.67
N LYS A 238 -12.80 9.93 0.58
CA LYS A 238 -12.43 11.12 1.38
C LYS A 238 -11.03 11.65 1.07
N TRP A 239 -10.08 10.75 0.86
CA TRP A 239 -8.67 11.06 0.62
C TRP A 239 -8.16 10.29 -0.59
N PRO A 240 -8.63 10.62 -1.81
CA PRO A 240 -8.31 9.86 -3.01
C PRO A 240 -6.80 9.81 -3.28
N LYS A 241 -6.23 8.59 -3.23
CA LYS A 241 -4.81 8.30 -3.45
C LYS A 241 -4.65 6.99 -4.21
N LYS A 242 -3.61 6.90 -5.04
CA LYS A 242 -3.21 5.70 -5.80
C LYS A 242 -3.35 4.42 -4.97
N ASP A 243 -2.70 4.39 -3.81
CA ASP A 243 -2.59 3.21 -2.97
C ASP A 243 -3.96 2.67 -2.54
N TYR A 244 -4.95 3.53 -2.33
CA TYR A 244 -6.28 3.11 -1.90
C TYR A 244 -7.05 2.45 -3.02
N PHE A 245 -7.00 2.99 -4.23
CA PHE A 245 -7.67 2.38 -5.38
C PHE A 245 -7.00 1.07 -5.81
N VAL A 246 -5.66 1.01 -5.78
CA VAL A 246 -4.93 -0.24 -6.08
C VAL A 246 -5.23 -1.32 -5.03
N GLN A 247 -5.29 -0.96 -3.74
CA GLN A 247 -5.68 -1.90 -2.70
C GLN A 247 -7.15 -2.32 -2.81
N LEU A 248 -8.07 -1.40 -3.10
CA LEU A 248 -9.47 -1.71 -3.36
C LEU A 248 -9.61 -2.72 -4.50
N ALA A 249 -8.89 -2.53 -5.61
CA ALA A 249 -8.89 -3.48 -6.71
C ALA A 249 -8.44 -4.87 -6.25
N GLY A 250 -7.40 -4.94 -5.40
CA GLY A 250 -6.97 -6.20 -4.78
C GLY A 250 -8.06 -6.85 -3.93
N MET A 251 -8.69 -6.09 -3.03
CA MET A 251 -9.75 -6.61 -2.14
C MET A 251 -10.99 -7.04 -2.90
N TYR A 252 -11.43 -6.28 -3.91
CA TYR A 252 -12.52 -6.71 -4.78
C TYR A 252 -12.18 -7.99 -5.55
N GLY A 253 -10.92 -8.18 -5.95
CA GLY A 253 -10.46 -9.43 -6.55
C GLY A 253 -10.57 -10.62 -5.58
N GLU A 254 -10.19 -10.45 -4.31
CA GLU A 254 -10.37 -11.47 -3.27
C GLU A 254 -11.85 -11.79 -3.02
N LEU A 255 -12.71 -10.78 -3.09
CA LEU A 255 -14.18 -10.93 -3.01
C LEU A 255 -14.80 -11.45 -4.31
N LYS A 256 -14.01 -11.74 -5.35
CA LYS A 256 -14.47 -12.14 -6.69
C LYS A 256 -15.45 -11.15 -7.33
N ASN A 257 -15.35 -9.88 -6.96
CA ASN A 257 -16.11 -8.79 -7.55
C ASN A 257 -15.32 -8.13 -8.68
N GLU A 258 -15.24 -8.83 -9.81
CA GLU A 258 -14.41 -8.45 -10.96
C GLU A 258 -14.77 -7.07 -11.52
N LYS A 259 -16.07 -6.72 -11.52
CA LYS A 259 -16.54 -5.41 -11.98
C LYS A 259 -16.01 -4.27 -11.11
N ALA A 260 -16.07 -4.42 -9.79
CA ALA A 260 -15.56 -3.43 -8.86
C ALA A 260 -14.02 -3.40 -8.86
N GLN A 261 -13.38 -4.56 -9.00
CA GLN A 261 -11.92 -4.67 -9.17
C GLN A 261 -11.44 -3.86 -10.38
N LEU A 262 -12.07 -4.07 -11.54
CA LEU A 262 -11.77 -3.32 -12.75
C LEU A 262 -12.02 -1.82 -12.53
N GLY A 263 -13.18 -1.45 -11.99
CA GLY A 263 -13.54 -0.05 -11.77
C GLY A 263 -12.55 0.69 -10.88
N ALA A 264 -12.09 0.06 -9.79
CA ALA A 264 -11.10 0.66 -8.89
C ALA A 264 -9.74 0.85 -9.58
N MET A 265 -9.23 -0.17 -10.29
CA MET A 265 -7.94 -0.06 -10.99
C MET A 265 -8.03 0.92 -12.18
N GLU A 266 -9.12 0.89 -12.95
CA GLU A 266 -9.35 1.80 -14.07
C GLU A 266 -9.43 3.25 -13.57
N THR A 267 -10.05 3.50 -12.41
CA THR A 267 -10.05 4.84 -11.80
C THR A 267 -8.64 5.31 -11.49
N ALA A 268 -7.80 4.45 -10.90
CA ALA A 268 -6.39 4.79 -10.63
C ALA A 268 -5.59 5.04 -11.92
N TYR A 269 -5.86 4.28 -12.98
CA TYR A 269 -5.23 4.44 -14.29
C TYR A 269 -5.63 5.75 -14.97
N LEU A 270 -6.93 6.04 -15.06
CA LEU A 270 -7.45 7.27 -15.65
C LEU A 270 -7.05 8.53 -14.87
N SER A 271 -6.78 8.39 -13.57
CA SER A 271 -6.24 9.47 -12.73
C SER A 271 -4.74 9.72 -12.94
N GLY A 272 -4.08 8.97 -13.83
CA GLY A 272 -2.65 9.10 -14.12
C GLY A 272 -1.73 8.57 -13.01
N TRP A 273 -2.26 7.85 -12.02
CA TRP A 273 -1.47 7.32 -10.91
C TRP A 273 -0.80 5.98 -11.24
N VAL A 274 -1.41 5.18 -12.10
CA VAL A 274 -0.85 3.90 -12.57
C VAL A 274 0.07 4.17 -13.76
N THR A 275 1.38 4.08 -13.53
CA THR A 275 2.41 4.48 -14.52
C THR A 275 3.56 3.50 -14.62
N GLY A 276 3.72 2.58 -13.66
CA GLY A 276 4.80 1.60 -13.67
C GLY A 276 4.49 0.42 -14.60
N GLU A 277 5.53 -0.16 -15.21
CA GLU A 277 5.42 -1.30 -16.15
C GLU A 277 4.48 -2.40 -15.63
N ARG A 278 4.74 -2.91 -14.41
CA ARG A 278 3.95 -4.00 -13.81
C ARG A 278 2.48 -3.60 -13.61
N GLU A 279 2.23 -2.35 -13.27
CA GLU A 279 0.88 -1.86 -13.01
C GLU A 279 0.08 -1.70 -14.31
N LEU A 280 0.73 -1.18 -15.36
CA LEU A 280 0.13 -1.06 -16.70
C LEU A 280 -0.15 -2.44 -17.32
N VAL A 281 0.79 -3.38 -17.19
CA VAL A 281 0.59 -4.76 -17.65
C VAL A 281 -0.54 -5.42 -16.86
N ASN A 282 -0.62 -5.21 -15.54
CA ASN A 282 -1.74 -5.70 -14.73
C ASN A 282 -3.08 -5.09 -15.15
N MET A 283 -3.13 -3.78 -15.43
CA MET A 283 -4.33 -3.12 -15.96
C MET A 283 -4.75 -3.74 -17.30
N ALA A 284 -3.81 -4.04 -18.19
CA ALA A 284 -4.10 -4.72 -19.45
C ALA A 284 -4.66 -6.14 -19.23
N TYR A 285 -4.12 -6.92 -18.29
CA TYR A 285 -4.69 -8.21 -17.94
C TYR A 285 -6.09 -8.11 -17.36
N LEU A 286 -6.38 -7.10 -16.52
CA LEU A 286 -7.73 -6.87 -16.01
C LEU A 286 -8.71 -6.54 -17.15
N TYR A 287 -8.30 -5.69 -18.11
CA TYR A 287 -9.12 -5.44 -19.29
C TYR A 287 -9.36 -6.70 -20.13
N LEU A 288 -8.33 -7.52 -20.37
CA LEU A 288 -8.50 -8.79 -21.11
C LEU A 288 -9.42 -9.76 -20.37
N GLY A 289 -9.27 -9.88 -19.04
CA GLY A 289 -10.15 -10.71 -18.21
C GLY A 289 -11.59 -10.23 -18.14
N SER A 290 -11.85 -8.96 -18.48
CA SER A 290 -13.20 -8.38 -18.57
C SER A 290 -13.68 -8.20 -20.02
N ASP A 291 -13.11 -8.93 -20.98
CA ASP A 291 -13.48 -8.88 -22.41
C ASP A 291 -13.38 -7.48 -23.05
N LEU A 292 -12.40 -6.67 -22.61
CA LEU A 292 -12.09 -5.34 -23.14
C LEU A 292 -10.72 -5.31 -23.87
N PRO A 293 -10.49 -6.17 -24.89
CA PRO A 293 -9.17 -6.35 -25.50
C PRO A 293 -8.64 -5.09 -26.18
N TYR A 294 -9.51 -4.23 -26.72
CA TYR A 294 -9.09 -2.96 -27.31
C TYR A 294 -8.49 -2.01 -26.26
N LYS A 295 -9.14 -1.86 -25.10
CA LYS A 295 -8.59 -1.06 -23.99
C LYS A 295 -7.28 -1.64 -23.49
N ALA A 296 -7.18 -2.97 -23.35
CA ALA A 296 -5.94 -3.63 -22.97
C ALA A 296 -4.79 -3.29 -23.94
N ALA A 297 -5.06 -3.40 -25.25
CA ALA A 297 -4.09 -3.07 -26.28
C ALA A 297 -3.68 -1.59 -26.21
N GLN A 298 -4.63 -0.67 -26.00
CA GLN A 298 -4.32 0.75 -25.86
C GLN A 298 -3.41 1.06 -24.65
N VAL A 299 -3.62 0.41 -23.50
CA VAL A 299 -2.74 0.59 -22.33
C VAL A 299 -1.32 0.13 -22.65
N LEU A 300 -1.21 -1.07 -23.23
CA LEU A 300 0.08 -1.68 -23.56
C LEU A 300 0.82 -0.89 -24.64
N ASP A 301 0.12 -0.46 -25.70
CA ASP A 301 0.68 0.33 -26.80
C ASP A 301 1.23 1.66 -26.30
N LYS A 302 0.41 2.44 -25.58
CA LYS A 302 0.85 3.70 -24.96
C LYS A 302 2.04 3.47 -24.03
N GLY A 303 2.02 2.40 -23.25
CA GLY A 303 3.11 2.07 -22.33
C GLY A 303 4.41 1.70 -23.05
N VAL A 304 4.33 0.94 -24.15
CA VAL A 304 5.49 0.54 -24.96
C VAL A 304 6.08 1.74 -25.69
N GLU A 305 5.26 2.52 -26.39
CA GLU A 305 5.69 3.71 -27.13
C GLU A 305 6.19 4.82 -26.19
N GLY A 306 5.55 4.97 -25.02
CA GLY A 306 5.99 5.85 -23.94
C GLY A 306 7.18 5.33 -23.13
N LYS A 307 7.73 4.14 -23.47
CA LYS A 307 8.85 3.48 -22.77
C LYS A 307 8.60 3.17 -21.28
N GLN A 308 7.35 3.25 -20.82
CA GLN A 308 6.93 2.82 -19.49
C GLN A 308 6.88 1.30 -19.37
N ILE A 309 6.62 0.61 -20.49
CA ILE A 309 6.65 -0.84 -20.63
C ILE A 309 7.82 -1.20 -21.54
N LYS A 310 8.71 -2.07 -21.08
CA LYS A 310 9.83 -2.54 -21.90
C LYS A 310 9.29 -3.38 -23.06
N ALA A 311 9.81 -3.13 -24.27
CA ALA A 311 9.48 -3.88 -25.48
C ALA A 311 10.15 -5.27 -25.51
N THR A 312 9.88 -6.09 -24.51
CA THR A 312 10.33 -7.49 -24.43
C THR A 312 9.45 -8.37 -25.33
N ALA A 313 9.94 -9.56 -25.72
CA ALA A 313 9.16 -10.55 -26.46
C ALA A 313 7.77 -10.76 -25.83
N LYS A 314 7.74 -10.98 -24.52
CA LYS A 314 6.51 -11.21 -23.74
C LYS A 314 5.53 -10.03 -23.77
N ASN A 315 6.01 -8.80 -23.59
CA ASN A 315 5.12 -7.63 -23.56
C ASN A 315 4.59 -7.30 -24.97
N LEU A 316 5.43 -7.44 -25.99
CA LEU A 316 5.03 -7.25 -27.40
C LEU A 316 4.06 -8.33 -27.86
N GLU A 317 4.27 -9.59 -27.44
CA GLU A 317 3.33 -10.68 -27.67
C GLU A 317 1.97 -10.37 -27.01
N LEU A 318 1.95 -9.96 -25.74
CA LEU A 318 0.72 -9.60 -25.04
C LEU A 318 -0.04 -8.48 -25.77
N LEU A 319 0.66 -7.45 -26.24
CA LEU A 319 0.09 -6.37 -27.03
C LEU A 319 -0.50 -6.87 -28.36
N GLY A 320 0.25 -7.70 -29.09
CA GLY A 320 -0.22 -8.32 -30.33
C GLY A 320 -1.45 -9.20 -30.12
N ILE A 321 -1.48 -10.00 -29.04
CA ILE A 321 -2.64 -10.82 -28.66
C ILE A 321 -3.85 -9.94 -28.33
N ALA A 322 -3.65 -8.86 -27.59
CA ALA A 322 -4.72 -7.92 -27.25
C ALA A 322 -5.33 -7.28 -28.50
N TYR A 323 -4.51 -6.79 -29.44
CA TYR A 323 -5.01 -6.27 -30.72
C TYR A 323 -5.74 -7.33 -31.54
N ARG A 324 -5.20 -8.55 -31.63
CA ARG A 324 -5.85 -9.65 -32.36
C ARG A 324 -7.22 -10.00 -31.77
N GLN A 325 -7.34 -10.08 -30.43
CA GLN A 325 -8.63 -10.31 -29.76
C GLN A 325 -9.61 -9.15 -29.99
N ALA A 326 -9.10 -7.93 -30.15
CA ALA A 326 -9.89 -6.76 -30.53
C ALA A 326 -10.25 -6.71 -32.04
N ARG A 327 -9.89 -7.73 -32.83
CA ARG A 327 -10.03 -7.75 -34.31
C ARG A 327 -9.21 -6.68 -35.04
N GLU A 328 -8.15 -6.20 -34.41
CA GLU A 328 -7.21 -5.20 -34.94
C GLU A 328 -5.94 -5.89 -35.49
N ASN A 329 -6.12 -6.88 -36.37
CA ASN A 329 -5.02 -7.73 -36.86
C ASN A 329 -3.88 -6.93 -37.51
N LYS A 330 -4.21 -5.94 -38.34
CA LYS A 330 -3.22 -5.05 -38.97
C LYS A 330 -2.36 -4.30 -37.95
N ARG A 331 -2.92 -3.94 -36.80
CA ARG A 331 -2.17 -3.32 -35.69
C ARG A 331 -1.38 -4.36 -34.90
N ALA A 332 -1.87 -5.59 -34.78
CA ALA A 332 -1.17 -6.67 -34.08
C ALA A 332 0.13 -7.09 -34.78
N ILE A 333 0.11 -7.22 -36.12
CA ILE A 333 1.23 -7.70 -36.94
C ILE A 333 2.58 -7.04 -36.62
N PRO A 334 2.74 -5.70 -36.63
CA PRO A 334 4.05 -5.08 -36.38
C PRO A 334 4.60 -5.36 -34.97
N TYR A 335 3.74 -5.50 -33.95
CA TYR A 335 4.20 -5.87 -32.61
C TYR A 335 4.57 -7.34 -32.52
N LEU A 336 3.82 -8.23 -33.17
CA LEU A 336 4.16 -9.66 -33.25
C LEU A 336 5.45 -9.90 -34.05
N GLU A 337 5.70 -9.14 -35.11
CA GLU A 337 6.97 -9.14 -35.83
C GLU A 337 8.14 -8.73 -34.94
N ARG A 338 7.99 -7.63 -34.19
CA ARG A 338 9.00 -7.20 -33.21
C ARG A 338 9.21 -8.27 -32.15
N ALA A 339 8.14 -8.87 -31.62
CA ALA A 339 8.20 -9.95 -30.64
C ALA A 339 8.96 -11.16 -31.19
N ALA A 340 8.67 -11.59 -32.42
CA ALA A 340 9.32 -12.73 -33.06
C ALA A 340 10.80 -12.50 -33.33
N LYS A 341 11.21 -11.27 -33.67
CA LYS A 341 12.63 -10.90 -33.87
C LYS A 341 13.46 -10.94 -32.59
N VAL A 342 12.83 -10.76 -31.43
CA VAL A 342 13.51 -10.79 -30.12
C VAL A 342 13.21 -12.07 -29.33
N SER A 343 12.51 -13.04 -29.93
CA SER A 343 12.26 -14.36 -29.36
C SER A 343 13.35 -15.33 -29.76
N ASP A 344 13.65 -16.27 -28.88
CA ASP A 344 14.64 -17.33 -29.11
C ASP A 344 14.02 -18.61 -29.73
N ASP A 345 12.70 -18.64 -29.94
CA ASP A 345 11.99 -19.80 -30.49
C ASP A 345 11.14 -19.50 -31.74
N GLY A 346 10.82 -20.55 -32.49
CA GLY A 346 9.98 -20.47 -33.70
C GLY A 346 8.49 -20.27 -33.42
N GLU A 347 8.03 -20.29 -32.16
CA GLU A 347 6.60 -20.18 -31.82
C GLU A 347 6.03 -18.80 -32.17
N MET A 348 6.79 -17.72 -31.91
CA MET A 348 6.36 -16.37 -32.26
C MET A 348 6.24 -16.17 -33.77
N TRP A 349 7.19 -16.74 -34.53
CA TRP A 349 7.13 -16.74 -36.00
C TRP A 349 5.95 -17.56 -36.53
N ALA A 350 5.61 -18.68 -35.90
CA ALA A 350 4.43 -19.48 -36.27
C ALA A 350 3.14 -18.67 -36.08
N ARG A 351 3.01 -17.99 -34.94
CA ARG A 351 1.85 -17.13 -34.63
C ARG A 351 1.73 -15.98 -35.62
N LEU A 352 2.85 -15.35 -35.94
CA LEU A 352 2.91 -14.30 -36.95
C LEU A 352 2.47 -14.80 -38.33
N ALA A 353 2.93 -15.99 -38.75
CA ALA A 353 2.52 -16.58 -40.03
C ALA A 353 1.01 -16.81 -40.11
N ASN A 354 0.40 -17.30 -39.02
CA ASN A 354 -1.05 -17.51 -38.96
C ASN A 354 -1.81 -16.18 -39.15
N ILE A 355 -1.46 -15.13 -38.39
CA ILE A 355 -2.19 -13.85 -38.49
C ILE A 355 -1.95 -13.15 -39.83
N GLN A 356 -0.78 -13.31 -40.45
CA GLN A 356 -0.51 -12.78 -41.78
C GLN A 356 -1.31 -13.52 -42.85
N LEU A 357 -1.47 -14.85 -42.71
CA LEU A 357 -2.34 -15.63 -43.58
C LEU A 357 -3.81 -15.20 -43.42
N ASP A 358 -4.28 -14.99 -42.19
CA ASP A 358 -5.65 -14.52 -41.91
C ASP A 358 -5.94 -13.13 -42.53
N GLU A 359 -4.91 -12.30 -42.75
CA GLU A 359 -4.99 -10.99 -43.40
C GLU A 359 -4.65 -11.02 -44.91
N ASP A 360 -4.57 -12.22 -45.52
CA ASP A 360 -4.19 -12.44 -46.92
C ASP A 360 -2.79 -11.90 -47.32
N ASP A 361 -1.92 -11.59 -46.34
CA ASP A 361 -0.51 -11.25 -46.58
C ASP A 361 0.32 -12.52 -46.77
N ASN A 362 -0.06 -13.29 -47.81
CA ASN A 362 0.44 -14.64 -48.08
C ASN A 362 1.96 -14.67 -48.24
N ALA A 363 2.55 -13.64 -48.86
CA ALA A 363 4.00 -13.56 -49.03
C ALA A 363 4.73 -13.50 -47.68
N LYS A 364 4.29 -12.61 -46.77
CA LYS A 364 4.90 -12.54 -45.43
C LYS A 364 4.59 -13.76 -44.59
N ALA A 365 3.38 -14.34 -44.72
CA ALA A 365 3.03 -15.58 -44.03
C ALA A 365 3.98 -16.73 -44.40
N VAL A 366 4.35 -16.87 -45.68
CA VAL A 366 5.36 -17.84 -46.14
C VAL A 366 6.72 -17.59 -45.47
N ASP A 367 7.19 -16.35 -45.46
CA ASP A 367 8.47 -15.99 -44.86
C ASP A 367 8.51 -16.28 -43.36
N ALA A 368 7.44 -15.89 -42.64
CA ALA A 368 7.30 -16.14 -41.22
C ALA A 368 7.20 -17.64 -40.90
N ALA A 369 6.44 -18.42 -41.68
CA ALA A 369 6.31 -19.85 -41.47
C ALA A 369 7.64 -20.59 -41.73
N ARG A 370 8.37 -20.23 -42.79
CA ARG A 370 9.71 -20.77 -43.05
C ARG A 370 10.70 -20.43 -41.94
N LYS A 371 10.67 -19.18 -41.46
CA LYS A 371 11.52 -18.75 -40.34
C LYS A 371 11.21 -19.55 -39.07
N SER A 372 9.93 -19.72 -38.76
CA SER A 372 9.46 -20.57 -37.66
C SER A 372 10.01 -21.99 -37.78
N LEU A 373 9.84 -22.65 -38.92
CA LEU A 373 10.30 -24.03 -39.16
C LEU A 373 11.81 -24.16 -39.05
N SER A 374 12.58 -23.16 -39.52
CA SER A 374 14.04 -23.14 -39.37
C SER A 374 14.50 -23.07 -37.91
N MET A 375 13.63 -22.57 -37.02
CA MET A 375 13.83 -22.46 -35.57
C MET A 375 13.09 -23.57 -34.80
N GLY A 376 12.81 -24.71 -35.44
CA GLY A 376 12.15 -25.86 -34.84
C GLY A 376 10.63 -25.87 -34.94
N GLY A 377 10.00 -24.86 -35.55
CA GLY A 377 8.57 -24.84 -35.92
C GLY A 377 7.59 -24.51 -34.80
N GLY A 378 8.10 -24.11 -33.63
CA GLY A 378 7.29 -23.87 -32.43
C GLY A 378 6.72 -25.16 -31.83
N ARG A 379 5.62 -25.06 -31.07
CA ARG A 379 4.99 -26.23 -30.42
C ARG A 379 4.23 -27.14 -31.38
N ARG A 380 3.83 -26.61 -32.54
CA ARG A 380 3.10 -27.34 -33.60
C ARG A 380 3.77 -27.11 -34.97
N PRO A 381 4.98 -27.67 -35.20
CA PRO A 381 5.67 -27.54 -36.49
C PRO A 381 4.82 -28.08 -37.65
N ASP A 382 4.03 -29.12 -37.38
CA ASP A 382 3.05 -29.68 -38.28
C ASP A 382 2.01 -28.64 -38.74
N ASN A 383 1.41 -27.90 -37.80
CA ASN A 383 0.45 -26.85 -38.11
C ASN A 383 1.11 -25.67 -38.84
N THR A 384 2.34 -25.30 -38.45
CA THR A 384 3.12 -24.27 -39.16
C THR A 384 3.35 -24.64 -40.63
N ARG A 385 3.54 -25.93 -40.95
CA ARG A 385 3.61 -26.42 -42.34
C ARG A 385 2.26 -26.35 -43.06
N VAL A 386 1.14 -26.62 -42.38
CA VAL A 386 -0.19 -26.41 -42.96
C VAL A 386 -0.38 -24.95 -43.34
N VAL A 387 -0.02 -24.01 -42.45
CA VAL A 387 -0.06 -22.55 -42.72
C VAL A 387 0.83 -22.18 -43.91
N LEU A 388 2.05 -22.72 -43.96
CA LEU A 388 2.95 -22.53 -45.10
C LEU A 388 2.32 -23.02 -46.41
N GLY A 389 1.71 -24.21 -46.40
CA GLY A 389 1.03 -24.79 -47.56
C GLY A 389 -0.13 -23.93 -48.05
N MET A 390 -0.98 -23.45 -47.14
CA MET A 390 -2.12 -22.58 -47.46
C MET A 390 -1.64 -21.24 -48.06
N ALA A 391 -0.63 -20.61 -47.45
CA ALA A 391 -0.07 -19.37 -47.95
C ALA A 391 0.57 -19.53 -49.35
N LEU A 392 1.30 -20.64 -49.58
CA LEU A 392 1.88 -20.94 -50.89
C LEU A 392 0.82 -21.21 -51.96
N TYR A 393 -0.25 -21.92 -51.59
CA TYR A 393 -1.39 -22.16 -52.47
C TYR A 393 -2.06 -20.85 -52.89
N ASN A 394 -2.34 -19.96 -51.94
CA ASN A 394 -2.93 -18.64 -52.23
C ASN A 394 -2.03 -17.76 -53.13
N MET A 395 -0.73 -18.04 -53.18
CA MET A 395 0.22 -17.40 -54.12
C MET A 395 0.34 -18.11 -55.48
N GLY A 396 -0.46 -19.15 -55.74
CA GLY A 396 -0.37 -19.97 -56.97
C GLY A 396 0.85 -20.88 -57.04
N LYS A 397 1.58 -21.09 -55.93
CA LYS A 397 2.79 -21.92 -55.89
C LYS A 397 2.43 -23.37 -55.58
N LEU A 398 1.70 -24.02 -56.48
CA LEU A 398 1.03 -25.31 -56.24
C LEU A 398 2.00 -26.43 -55.84
N ASP A 399 3.13 -26.60 -56.53
CA ASP A 399 4.12 -27.64 -56.20
C ASP A 399 4.73 -27.44 -54.80
N ALA A 400 5.04 -26.18 -54.46
CA ALA A 400 5.60 -25.84 -53.15
C ALA A 400 4.55 -26.04 -52.04
N ALA A 401 3.29 -25.69 -52.30
CA ALA A 401 2.18 -25.93 -51.39
C ALA A 401 1.99 -27.43 -51.14
N LYS A 402 2.00 -28.25 -52.20
CA LYS A 402 1.90 -29.71 -52.13
C LYS A 402 3.00 -30.31 -51.25
N ASN A 403 4.25 -29.88 -51.43
CA ASN A 403 5.36 -30.33 -50.59
C ASN A 403 5.16 -29.97 -49.11
N ALA A 404 4.73 -28.75 -48.80
CA ALA A 404 4.45 -28.33 -47.42
C ALA A 404 3.34 -29.17 -46.76
N PHE A 405 2.26 -29.48 -47.49
CA PHE A 405 1.20 -30.35 -46.98
C PHE A 405 1.65 -31.82 -46.85
N MET A 406 2.50 -32.33 -47.75
CA MET A 406 3.09 -33.66 -47.59
C MET A 406 3.91 -33.76 -46.30
N GLU A 407 4.74 -32.77 -46.00
CA GLU A 407 5.49 -32.74 -44.75
C GLU A 407 4.58 -32.61 -43.52
N ALA A 408 3.53 -31.78 -43.61
CA ALA A 408 2.54 -31.64 -42.54
C ALA A 408 1.78 -32.95 -42.27
N ARG A 409 1.53 -33.75 -43.32
CA ARG A 409 0.82 -35.02 -43.24
C ARG A 409 1.56 -36.09 -42.44
N SER A 410 2.88 -35.98 -42.34
CA SER A 410 3.71 -36.92 -41.56
C SER A 410 3.44 -36.87 -40.05
N ASP A 411 2.77 -35.82 -39.55
CA ASP A 411 2.30 -35.74 -38.17
C ASP A 411 0.81 -36.09 -38.10
N GLU A 412 0.45 -37.07 -37.25
CA GLU A 412 -0.92 -37.57 -37.11
C GLU A 412 -1.94 -36.46 -36.81
N ARG A 413 -1.52 -35.41 -36.08
CA ARG A 413 -2.41 -34.32 -35.67
C ARG A 413 -2.80 -33.40 -36.82
N SER A 414 -2.00 -33.35 -37.88
CA SER A 414 -2.26 -32.57 -39.11
C SER A 414 -2.53 -33.46 -40.34
N ALA A 415 -2.39 -34.77 -40.23
CA ALA A 415 -2.57 -35.73 -41.33
C ALA A 415 -3.90 -35.56 -42.07
N LYS A 416 -5.01 -35.40 -41.33
CA LYS A 416 -6.34 -35.25 -41.92
C LYS A 416 -6.48 -33.96 -42.74
N ILE A 417 -6.10 -32.82 -42.17
CA ILE A 417 -6.23 -31.52 -42.85
C ILE A 417 -5.27 -31.44 -44.05
N ALA A 418 -4.05 -31.94 -43.90
CA ALA A 418 -3.08 -32.00 -44.98
C ALA A 418 -3.53 -32.91 -46.12
N ALA A 419 -4.11 -34.08 -45.84
CA ALA A 419 -4.64 -34.97 -46.87
C ALA A 419 -5.79 -34.34 -47.67
N GLN A 420 -6.66 -33.56 -47.03
CA GLN A 420 -7.72 -32.81 -47.71
C GLN A 420 -7.15 -31.78 -48.68
N TRP A 421 -6.16 -31.00 -48.24
CA TRP A 421 -5.46 -30.03 -49.08
C TRP A 421 -4.71 -30.69 -50.24
N LEU A 422 -4.02 -31.82 -50.01
CA LEU A 422 -3.32 -32.55 -51.06
C LEU A 422 -4.27 -33.02 -52.16
N LYS A 423 -5.41 -33.61 -51.77
CA LYS A 423 -6.44 -34.05 -52.73
C LYS A 423 -6.96 -32.88 -53.57
N PHE A 424 -7.20 -31.75 -52.92
CA PHE A 424 -7.67 -30.54 -53.59
C PHE A 424 -6.62 -29.99 -54.57
N LEU A 425 -5.35 -29.91 -54.15
CA LEU A 425 -4.25 -29.48 -55.01
C LEU A 425 -4.03 -30.40 -56.22
N ASP A 426 -4.17 -31.71 -56.06
CA ASP A 426 -4.02 -32.65 -57.18
C ASP A 426 -5.06 -32.37 -58.28
N THR A 427 -6.31 -32.07 -57.90
CA THR A 427 -7.35 -31.68 -58.85
C THR A 427 -7.05 -30.33 -59.52
N GLU A 428 -6.51 -29.38 -58.76
CA GLU A 428 -6.18 -28.04 -59.26
C GLU A 428 -5.00 -28.07 -60.25
N ILE A 429 -3.95 -28.84 -59.95
CA ILE A 429 -2.79 -29.03 -60.83
C ILE A 429 -3.21 -29.73 -62.12
N GLU A 430 -4.04 -30.76 -62.05
CA GLU A 430 -4.59 -31.43 -63.24
C GLU A 430 -5.40 -30.47 -64.12
N ARG A 431 -6.21 -29.60 -63.49
CA ARG A 431 -6.98 -28.57 -64.19
C ARG A 431 -6.08 -27.57 -64.90
N GLU A 432 -5.06 -27.03 -64.24
CA GLU A 432 -4.11 -26.10 -64.87
C GLU A 432 -3.34 -26.77 -66.03
N ALA A 433 -2.94 -28.03 -65.87
CA ALA A 433 -2.24 -28.79 -66.90
C ALA A 433 -3.13 -29.07 -68.13
N GLN A 434 -4.46 -29.19 -67.95
CA GLN A 434 -5.39 -29.31 -69.07
C GLN A 434 -5.59 -27.97 -69.78
N LEU A 435 -5.80 -26.88 -69.04
CA LEU A 435 -5.93 -25.53 -69.61
C LEU A 435 -4.67 -25.10 -70.38
N ALA A 436 -3.49 -25.46 -69.89
CA ALA A 436 -2.22 -25.17 -70.56
C ALA A 436 -2.01 -25.96 -71.88
N LYS A 437 -2.81 -27.01 -72.13
CA LYS A 437 -2.80 -27.77 -73.40
C LYS A 437 -3.81 -27.22 -74.42
N GLU A 438 -4.73 -26.36 -73.99
CA GLU A 438 -5.78 -25.76 -74.84
C GLU A 438 -5.39 -24.37 -75.39
N VAL A 439 -4.27 -23.81 -74.93
CA VAL A 439 -3.61 -22.58 -75.44
C VAL A 439 -2.44 -22.98 -76.33
#